data_AF-A0A9X0LBY7-F1
#
_entry.id   AF-A0A9X0LBY7-F1
#
_cell.length_a   1.000
_cell.length_b   1.000
_cell.length_c   1.000
_cell.angle_alpha   90.00
_cell.angle_beta   90.00
_cell.angle_gamma   90.00
#
_symmetry.space_group_name_H-M   'P 1'
#
loop_
_entity.id
_entity.type
_entity.pdbx_description
1 polymer ?
#
loop_
_entity_poly.entity_id
_entity_poly.type
_entity_poly.pdbx_seq_one_letter_code
_entity_poly.pdbx_strand_id
1 'polypeptide(L)' 'MEQPTGFVFAIDAVTRHVNSARPDAPVRPEPPRTPRLSGARHLAAVTLRRLADQIQPAPRTVTPHCTR' A
#
# COMPACT_ATOMS: atom_id res chain seq x y z
N MET A 1 8.03 -27.62 -18.82
CA MET A 1 7.79 -28.32 -17.54
C MET A 1 6.76 -27.51 -16.78
N GLU A 2 5.52 -27.99 -16.79
CA GLU A 2 4.41 -27.48 -15.97
C GLU A 2 4.90 -27.38 -14.53
N GLN A 3 4.96 -26.18 -13.93
CA GLN A 3 5.48 -26.03 -12.57
C GLN A 3 4.40 -26.52 -11.58
N PRO A 4 4.53 -27.72 -10.97
CA PRO A 4 3.51 -28.29 -10.09
C PRO A 4 3.26 -27.40 -8.87
N THR A 5 4.24 -26.58 -8.51
CA THR A 5 4.20 -25.60 -7.42
C THR A 5 3.07 -24.59 -7.59
N GLY A 6 2.82 -24.08 -8.80
CA GLY A 6 1.75 -23.12 -9.06
C GLY A 6 0.37 -23.73 -8.84
N PHE A 7 0.20 -24.97 -9.29
CA PHE A 7 -1.02 -25.74 -9.08
C PHE A 7 -1.28 -26.02 -7.60
N VAL A 8 -0.26 -26.48 -6.86
CA VAL A 8 -0.37 -26.73 -5.41
C VAL A 8 -0.73 -25.45 -4.65
N PHE A 9 -0.12 -24.31 -4.99
CA PHE A 9 -0.45 -23.03 -4.36
C PHE A 9 -1.89 -22.58 -4.68
N ALA A 10 -2.35 -22.78 -5.91
CA ALA A 10 -3.72 -22.46 -6.28
C ALA A 10 -4.73 -23.28 -5.47
N ILE A 11 -4.49 -24.60 -5.32
CA ILE A 11 -5.36 -25.47 -4.53
C ILE A 11 -5.36 -25.09 -3.05
N ASP A 12 -4.21 -24.78 -2.44
CA ASP A 12 -4.14 -24.36 -1.05
C ASP A 12 -4.89 -23.03 -0.81
N ALA A 13 -4.72 -22.06 -1.71
CA ALA A 13 -5.40 -20.77 -1.62
C ALA A 13 -6.92 -20.92 -1.69
N VAL A 14 -7.43 -21.72 -2.65
CA VAL A 14 -8.87 -21.98 -2.80
C VAL A 14 -9.42 -22.73 -1.60
N THR A 15 -8.72 -23.79 -1.16
CA THR A 15 -9.13 -24.61 -0.01
C THR A 15 -9.20 -23.78 1.26
N ARG A 16 -8.22 -22.92 1.50
CA ARG A 16 -8.21 -22.01 2.65
C ARG A 16 -9.36 -21.00 2.59
N HIS A 17 -9.60 -20.41 1.43
CA HIS A 17 -10.66 -19.43 1.23
C HIS A 17 -12.04 -20.02 1.52
N VAL A 18 -12.36 -21.16 0.91
CA VAL A 18 -13.65 -21.85 1.09
C VAL A 18 -13.87 -22.27 2.54
N ASN A 19 -12.84 -22.80 3.20
CA ASN A 19 -12.97 -23.21 4.61
C ASN A 19 -13.10 -22.02 5.56
N SER A 20 -12.47 -20.87 5.25
CA SER A 20 -12.61 -19.65 6.06
C SER A 20 -13.96 -18.96 5.91
N ALA A 21 -14.66 -19.18 4.79
CA ALA A 21 -15.97 -18.61 4.53
C ALA A 21 -17.13 -19.39 5.18
N ARG A 22 -16.84 -20.51 5.85
CA ARG A 22 -17.87 -21.28 6.55
C ARG A 22 -18.43 -20.51 7.73
N PRO A 23 -19.74 -20.61 8.01
CA PRO A 23 -20.37 -19.90 9.13
C PRO A 23 -19.77 -20.30 10.48
N ASP A 24 -19.31 -21.55 10.61
CA ASP A 24 -18.72 -22.09 11.84
C ASP A 24 -17.19 -21.99 11.87
N ALA A 25 -16.57 -21.30 10.89
CA ALA A 25 -15.12 -21.19 10.84
C ALA A 25 -14.61 -20.40 12.05
N PRO A 26 -13.51 -20.85 12.70
CA PRO A 26 -12.93 -20.11 13.82
C PRO A 26 -12.44 -18.74 13.33
N VAL A 27 -12.96 -17.67 13.94
CA VAL A 27 -12.54 -16.30 13.64
C VAL A 27 -11.18 -16.07 14.30
N ARG A 28 -10.14 -15.92 13.48
CA ARG A 28 -8.84 -15.44 13.96
C ARG A 28 -8.78 -13.93 13.78
N PRO A 29 -8.60 -13.12 14.85
CA PRO A 29 -8.38 -11.69 14.68
C PRO A 29 -7.10 -11.47 13.87
N GLU A 30 -7.17 -10.58 12.89
CA GLU A 30 -6.00 -10.19 12.08
C GLU A 30 -4.94 -9.59 13.02
N PRO A 31 -3.72 -10.15 13.07
CA PRO A 31 -2.67 -9.57 13.89
C PRO A 31 -2.33 -8.16 13.39
N PRO A 32 -1.95 -7.23 14.29
CA PRO A 32 -1.54 -5.91 13.88
C PRO A 32 -0.36 -6.02 12.91
N ARG A 33 -0.57 -5.57 11.67
CA ARG A 33 0.46 -5.59 10.64
C ARG A 33 1.56 -4.63 11.06
N THR A 34 2.72 -5.15 11.45
CA THR A 34 3.90 -4.33 11.69
C THR A 34 4.40 -3.82 10.34
N PRO A 35 4.37 -2.49 10.08
CA PRO A 35 4.88 -1.96 8.84
C PRO A 35 6.41 -2.01 8.88
N ARG A 36 6.99 -3.15 8.48
CA ARG A 36 8.43 -3.40 8.45
C ARG A 36 9.22 -2.35 7.64
N LEU A 37 8.53 -1.58 6.80
CA LEU A 37 9.07 -0.54 5.93
C LEU A 37 8.62 0.88 6.30
N SER A 38 8.00 1.11 7.47
CA SER A 38 7.49 2.43 7.84
C SER A 38 8.58 3.51 7.86
N GLY A 39 9.73 3.22 8.48
CA GLY A 39 10.85 4.16 8.58
C GLY A 39 11.46 4.49 7.22
N ALA A 40 11.76 3.48 6.42
CA ALA A 40 12.32 3.66 5.07
C ALA A 40 11.35 4.42 4.15
N ARG A 41 10.05 4.13 4.20
CA ARG A 41 9.02 4.86 3.45
C ARG A 41 8.90 6.32 3.91
N HIS A 42 8.99 6.57 5.21
CA HIS A 42 8.94 7.93 5.74
C HIS A 42 10.16 8.75 5.28
N LEU A 43 11.36 8.17 5.37
CA LEU A 43 12.58 8.80 4.86
C LEU A 43 12.49 9.09 3.36
N ALA A 44 12.04 8.12 2.55
CA ALA A 44 11.82 8.31 1.12
C ALA A 44 10.79 9.41 0.83
N ALA A 45 9.70 9.48 1.58
CA ALA A 45 8.71 10.54 1.42
C ALA A 45 9.29 11.93 1.71
N VAL A 46 10.10 12.05 2.77
CA VAL A 46 10.77 13.32 3.14
C VAL A 46 11.80 13.73 2.09
N THR A 47 12.62 12.80 1.58
CA THR A 47 13.62 13.12 0.56
C THR A 47 12.96 13.55 -0.75
N LEU A 48 11.91 12.85 -1.17
CA LEU A 48 11.13 13.21 -2.35
C LEU A 48 10.45 14.57 -2.19
N ARG A 49 9.93 14.89 -1.00
CA ARG A 49 9.33 16.20 -0.75
C ARG A 49 10.36 17.32 -0.84
N ARG A 50 11.52 17.17 -0.22
CA ARG A 50 12.61 18.16 -0.33
C ARG A 50 13.09 18.34 -1.76
N LEU A 51 13.19 17.25 -2.51
CA LEU A 51 13.55 17.31 -3.92
C LEU A 51 12.49 18.08 -4.72
N ALA A 52 11.21 17.82 -4.48
CA ALA A 52 10.13 18.56 -5.11
C ALA A 52 10.20 20.06 -4.77
N ASP A 53 10.40 20.42 -3.50
CA ASP A 53 10.51 21.81 -3.07
C ASP A 53 11.73 22.52 -3.69
N GLN A 54 12.81 21.80 -4.01
CA GLN A 54 14.01 22.34 -4.67
C GLN A 54 13.82 22.52 -6.20
N ILE A 55 13.10 21.60 -6.84
CA ILE A 55 12.88 21.64 -8.29
C ILE A 55 11.73 22.59 -8.64
N GLN A 56 10.79 22.82 -7.73
CA GLN A 56 9.65 23.68 -7.99
C GLN A 56 10.10 25.14 -8.18
N PRO A 57 9.85 25.73 -9.36
CA PRO A 57 10.07 27.16 -9.56
C PRO A 57 9.16 27.95 -8.61
N ALA A 58 9.67 29.07 -8.08
CA ALA A 58 8.96 29.88 -7.11
C ALA A 58 7.50 30.12 -7.57
N PRO A 59 6.50 29.79 -6.75
CA PRO A 59 5.11 30.00 -7.12
C PRO A 59 4.91 31.49 -7.40
N ARG A 60 4.57 31.82 -8.66
CA ARG A 60 4.16 33.18 -9.02
C ARG A 60 3.00 33.53 -8.10
N THR A 61 3.21 34.51 -7.22
CA THR A 61 2.15 35.12 -6.44
C THR A 61 1.17 35.75 -7.41
N VAL A 62 0.14 35.01 -7.81
CA VAL A 62 -0.99 35.55 -8.53
C VAL A 62 -1.80 36.29 -7.49
N THR A 63 -1.62 37.61 -7.39
CA THR A 63 -2.54 38.47 -6.65
C THR A 63 -3.90 38.37 -7.34
N PRO A 64 -4.95 37.85 -6.70
CA PRO A 64 -6.28 37.88 -7.27
C PRO A 64 -6.73 39.34 -7.30
N HIS A 65 -6.73 39.94 -8.48
CA HIS A 65 -7.36 41.24 -8.68
C HIS A 65 -8.86 41.01 -8.73
N CYS A 66 -9.56 41.34 -7.64
CA CYS A 66 -11.01 41.45 -7.64
C CYS A 66 -11.41 42.63 -8.54
N THR A 67 -11.94 42.34 -9.71
CA THR A 67 -12.70 43.31 -10.51
C THR A 67 -14.12 43.40 -9.92
N ARG A 68 -14.50 44.60 -9.46
CA ARG A 68 -15.83 44.94 -8.97
C ARG A 68 -16.72 45.37 -10.12
#